data_AF-A0A1C6CHC3-F1
#
_entry.id   AF-A0A1C6CHC3-F1
#
_cell.length_a   1.000
_cell.length_b   1.000
_cell.length_c   1.000
_cell.angle_alpha   90.00
_cell.angle_beta   90.00
_cell.angle_gamma   90.00
#
_symmetry.space_group_name_H-M   'P 1'
#
loop_
_entity.id
_entity.type
_entity.pdbx_description
1 polymer ?
#
loop_
_entity_poly.entity_id
_entity_poly.type
_entity_poly.pdbx_seq_one_letter_code
_entity_poly.pdbx_strand_id
1 'polypeptide(L)'
;MVKEEPLPELSQFIGKAGNVDIIGSSLSLAVVEKGLSAETGGEYVLQELLDTLKKSYDYILIDTNPSLGVLSINSLVAADLAIIPVCPEYYAVVGLND
;
A
#
# COMPACT_ATOMS: atom_id res chain seq x y z
N MET A 1 -2.45 5.32 -17.32
CA MET A 1 -1.74 6.28 -16.47
C MET A 1 -2.73 6.71 -15.42
N VAL A 2 -2.47 6.40 -14.15
CA VAL A 2 -2.82 7.33 -13.06
C VAL A 2 -2.52 8.71 -13.61
N LYS A 3 -3.58 9.51 -13.78
CA LYS A 3 -3.52 10.72 -14.61
C LYS A 3 -2.28 11.54 -14.22
N GLU A 4 -1.64 12.21 -15.19
CA GLU A 4 -0.58 13.21 -14.95
C GLU A 4 -1.13 14.47 -14.24
N GLU A 5 -2.02 14.28 -13.28
CA GLU A 5 -2.40 15.32 -12.35
C GLU A 5 -1.23 15.46 -11.37
N PRO A 6 -0.72 16.69 -11.14
CA PRO A 6 0.35 16.89 -10.18
C PRO A 6 -0.08 16.36 -8.82
N LEU A 7 0.86 15.77 -8.09
CA LEU A 7 0.58 15.30 -6.74
C LEU A 7 0.04 16.48 -5.90
N PRO A 8 -1.02 16.24 -5.10
CA PRO A 8 -1.51 17.26 -4.19
C PRO A 8 -0.42 17.67 -3.18
N GLU A 9 -0.60 18.83 -2.55
CA GLU A 9 0.29 19.27 -1.48
C GLU A 9 0.28 18.23 -0.34
N LEU A 10 1.45 17.90 0.21
CA LEU A 10 1.60 16.84 1.23
C LEU A 10 0.65 17.05 2.42
N SER A 11 0.45 18.30 2.83
CA SER A 11 -0.44 18.67 3.94
C SER A 11 -1.92 18.37 3.69
N GLN A 12 -2.32 18.07 2.44
CA GLN A 12 -3.71 17.77 2.08
C GLN A 12 -4.09 16.30 2.32
N PHE A 13 -3.12 15.40 2.36
CA PHE A 13 -3.38 13.95 2.46
C PHE A 13 -2.61 13.26 3.59
N ILE A 14 -1.64 13.94 4.20
CA ILE A 14 -0.94 13.47 5.40
C ILE A 14 -1.62 14.04 6.64
N GLY A 15 -2.30 13.17 7.38
CA GLY A 15 -2.78 13.45 8.73
C GLY A 15 -1.69 13.25 9.78
N LYS A 16 -1.87 13.84 10.97
CA LYS A 16 -0.99 13.68 12.13
C LYS A 16 -1.68 12.87 13.22
N ALA A 17 -1.02 11.86 13.75
CA ALA A 17 -1.46 11.09 14.91
C ALA A 17 -0.33 10.99 15.93
N GLY A 18 -0.26 11.97 16.85
CA GLY A 18 0.85 12.06 17.78
C GLY A 18 2.18 12.29 17.05
N ASN A 19 3.10 11.33 17.18
CA ASN A 19 4.45 11.41 16.59
C ASN A 19 4.56 10.70 15.23
N VAL A 20 3.44 10.26 14.64
CA VAL A 20 3.41 9.61 13.33
C VAL A 20 2.52 10.35 12.35
N ASP A 21 2.87 10.19 11.07
CA ASP A 21 2.14 10.73 9.94
C ASP A 21 1.33 9.58 9.32
N ILE A 22 0.09 9.87 8.91
CA ILE A 22 -0.85 8.87 8.42
C ILE A 22 -1.43 9.32 7.09
N ILE A 23 -1.35 8.44 6.09
CA ILE A 23 -2.13 8.54 4.87
C ILE A 23 -3.36 7.64 5.05
N GLY A 24 -4.54 8.26 5.06
CA GLY A 24 -5.80 7.53 5.27
C GLY A 24 -6.24 6.74 4.03
N SER A 25 -6.94 5.62 4.25
CA SER A 25 -7.66 4.91 3.20
C SER A 25 -9.10 5.42 3.07
N SER A 26 -9.74 5.13 1.94
CA SER A 26 -11.16 5.44 1.75
C SER A 26 -11.82 4.42 0.83
N LEU A 27 -13.16 4.41 0.80
CA LEU A 27 -13.93 3.52 -0.06
C LEU A 27 -13.61 3.71 -1.56
N SER A 28 -13.08 4.87 -1.97
CA SER A 28 -12.70 5.11 -3.36
C SER A 28 -11.52 4.23 -3.81
N LEU A 29 -10.75 3.64 -2.89
CA LEU A 29 -9.71 2.67 -3.23
C LEU A 29 -10.26 1.45 -3.98
N ALA A 30 -11.52 1.06 -3.77
CA ALA A 30 -12.13 -0.02 -4.55
C ALA A 30 -12.27 0.31 -6.05
N VAL A 31 -12.40 1.60 -6.39
CA VAL A 31 -12.39 2.07 -7.79
C VAL A 31 -10.96 2.12 -8.32
N VAL A 32 -10.02 2.60 -7.50
CA VAL A 32 -8.60 2.63 -7.84
C VAL A 32 -8.06 1.23 -8.12
N GLU A 33 -8.38 0.25 -7.27
CA GLU A 33 -8.00 -1.15 -7.44
C GLU A 33 -8.46 -1.72 -8.79
N LYS A 34 -9.72 -1.46 -9.19
CA LYS A 34 -10.20 -1.86 -10.51
C LYS A 34 -9.44 -1.20 -11.65
N GLY A 35 -9.08 0.09 -11.49
CA GLY A 35 -8.29 0.82 -12.46
C GLY A 35 -6.87 0.27 -12.61
N LEU A 36 -6.17 0.11 -11.49
CA LEU A 36 -4.80 -0.42 -11.43
C LEU A 36 -4.73 -1.83 -12.01
N SER A 37 -5.71 -2.69 -11.72
CA SER A 37 -5.73 -4.06 -12.24
C SER A 37 -5.86 -4.13 -13.77
N ALA A 38 -6.39 -3.11 -14.42
CA ALA A 38 -6.53 -3.04 -15.88
C ALA A 38 -5.37 -2.29 -16.54
N GLU A 39 -4.47 -1.70 -15.75
CA GLU A 39 -3.38 -0.85 -16.20
C GLU A 39 -2.06 -1.62 -16.22
N THR A 40 -1.35 -1.56 -17.34
CA THR A 40 0.01 -2.09 -17.43
C THR A 40 0.93 -1.32 -16.49
N GLY A 41 1.59 -2.01 -15.56
CA GLY A 41 2.44 -1.39 -14.54
C GLY A 41 1.67 -0.85 -13.34
N GLY A 42 0.35 -1.11 -13.25
CA GLY A 42 -0.49 -0.71 -12.12
C GLY A 42 0.00 -1.26 -10.77
N GLU A 43 0.82 -2.31 -10.77
CA GLU A 43 1.47 -2.91 -9.61
C GLU A 43 2.63 -2.08 -9.01
N TYR A 44 3.18 -1.10 -9.75
CA TYR A 44 4.30 -0.26 -9.31
C TYR A 44 3.87 1.12 -8.80
N VAL A 45 2.59 1.48 -8.95
CA VAL A 45 2.09 2.83 -8.67
C VAL A 45 2.39 3.27 -7.23
N LEU A 46 2.19 2.40 -6.24
CA LEU A 46 2.49 2.76 -4.85
C LEU A 46 4.00 2.97 -4.61
N GLN A 47 4.86 2.19 -5.27
CA GLN A 47 6.31 2.35 -5.16
C GLN A 47 6.74 3.72 -5.68
N GLU A 48 6.25 4.11 -6.86
CA GLU A 48 6.56 5.42 -7.46
C GLU A 48 6.11 6.59 -6.56
N LEU A 49 4.93 6.48 -5.95
CA LEU A 49 4.43 7.48 -5.01
C LEU A 49 5.30 7.56 -3.74
N LEU A 50 5.63 6.41 -3.14
CA LEU A 50 6.40 6.37 -1.89
C LEU A 50 7.87 6.77 -2.09
N ASP A 51 8.45 6.54 -3.26
CA ASP A 51 9.82 6.98 -3.57
C ASP A 51 10.00 8.50 -3.41
N THR A 52 8.95 9.29 -3.63
CA THR A 52 8.96 10.74 -3.37
C THR A 52 9.00 11.09 -1.87
N LEU A 53 8.58 10.17 -1.00
CA LEU A 53 8.46 10.35 0.44
C LEU A 53 9.57 9.67 1.24
N LYS A 54 10.27 8.68 0.67
CA LYS A 54 11.28 7.86 1.37
C LYS A 54 12.36 8.67 2.11
N LYS A 55 12.74 9.85 1.59
CA LYS A 55 13.75 10.70 2.25
C LYS A 55 13.25 11.43 3.49
N SER A 56 11.93 11.49 3.68
CA SER A 56 11.28 12.24 4.77
C SER A 56 10.95 11.37 5.97
N TYR A 57 11.09 10.05 5.87
CA TYR A 57 10.72 9.09 6.91
C TYR A 57 11.79 8.03 7.09
N ASP A 58 12.09 7.70 8.35
CA ASP A 58 12.98 6.58 8.66
C ASP A 58 12.32 5.23 8.33
N TYR A 59 11.00 5.15 8.51
CA TYR A 59 10.19 3.96 8.26
C TYR A 59 8.82 4.33 7.68
N ILE A 60 8.34 3.50 6.75
CA ILE A 60 6.98 3.57 6.21
C ILE A 60 6.34 2.21 6.46
N LEU A 61 5.20 2.20 7.16
CA LEU A 61 4.40 1.00 7.39
C LEU A 61 3.19 1.02 6.45
N ILE A 62 2.99 -0.07 5.71
CA ILE A 62 1.88 -0.23 4.79
C ILE A 62 0.98 -1.33 5.35
N ASP A 63 -0.28 -1.00 5.63
CA ASP A 63 -1.31 -1.92 6.08
C ASP A 63 -2.34 -2.12 4.96
N THR A 64 -2.57 -3.36 4.56
CA THR A 64 -3.49 -3.70 3.46
C THR A 64 -4.64 -4.56 3.94
N ASN A 65 -5.72 -4.56 3.16
CA ASN A 65 -6.85 -5.47 3.39
C ASN A 65 -6.39 -6.95 3.30
N PRO A 66 -7.13 -7.89 3.93
CA PRO A 66 -6.75 -9.32 3.95
C PRO A 66 -6.93 -10.03 2.60
N SER A 67 -7.32 -9.33 1.54
CA SER A 67 -7.49 -9.92 0.21
C SER A 67 -6.21 -9.77 -0.61
N LEU A 68 -5.85 -10.81 -1.36
CA LEU A 68 -4.73 -10.74 -2.29
C LEU A 68 -5.19 -10.09 -3.62
N GLY A 69 -5.32 -8.77 -3.60
CA GLY A 69 -5.67 -7.92 -4.75
C GLY A 69 -4.51 -7.06 -5.22
N VAL A 70 -4.74 -6.19 -6.21
CA VAL A 70 -3.68 -5.35 -6.80
C VAL A 70 -3.09 -4.37 -5.78
N LEU A 71 -3.86 -3.95 -4.77
CA LEU A 71 -3.38 -3.08 -3.69
C LEU A 71 -2.37 -3.80 -2.78
N SER A 72 -2.62 -5.08 -2.49
CA SER A 72 -1.70 -5.94 -1.74
C SER A 72 -0.43 -6.20 -2.54
N ILE A 73 -0.55 -6.43 -3.86
CA ILE A 73 0.61 -6.53 -4.76
C ILE A 73 1.41 -5.23 -4.75
N ASN A 74 0.76 -4.07 -4.93
CA ASN A 74 1.42 -2.76 -4.86
C ASN A 74 2.21 -2.56 -3.56
N SER A 75 1.63 -3.00 -2.45
CA SER A 75 2.25 -2.88 -1.12
C SER A 75 3.47 -3.78 -0.99
N LEU A 76 3.41 -5.01 -1.52
CA LEU A 76 4.56 -5.92 -1.56
C LEU A 76 5.67 -5.41 -2.50
N VAL A 77 5.30 -4.83 -3.65
CA VAL A 77 6.27 -4.24 -4.60
C VAL A 77 6.96 -3.02 -4.01
N ALA A 78 6.25 -2.20 -3.22
CA ALA A 78 6.79 -1.00 -2.60
C ALA A 78 7.60 -1.27 -1.32
N ALA A 79 7.37 -2.40 -0.65
CA ALA A 79 7.96 -2.73 0.64
C ALA A 79 9.39 -3.27 0.54
N ASP A 80 10.27 -2.80 1.43
CA ASP A 80 11.60 -3.39 1.60
C ASP A 80 11.57 -4.69 2.43
N LEU A 81 10.61 -4.79 3.35
CA LEU A 81 10.39 -5.93 4.24
C LEU A 81 8.90 -6.22 4.38
N ALA A 82 8.53 -7.50 4.42
CA ALA A 82 7.15 -7.94 4.64
C ALA A 82 7.03 -8.70 5.97
N ILE A 83 6.02 -8.33 6.77
CA ILE A 83 5.65 -9.03 8.01
C ILE A 83 4.35 -9.78 7.74
N ILE A 84 4.36 -11.10 7.91
CA ILE A 84 3.19 -11.96 7.72
C ILE A 84 2.72 -12.45 9.10
N PRO A 85 1.76 -11.76 9.75
CA PRO A 85 1.21 -12.22 11.01
C PRO A 85 0.39 -13.49 10.79
N VAL A 86 0.61 -14.52 11.62
CA VAL A 86 -0.08 -15.81 11.54
C VAL A 86 -0.66 -16.20 12.89
N CYS A 87 -1.95 -16.59 12.93
CA CYS A 87 -2.53 -17.25 14.09
C CYS A 87 -2.04 -18.71 14.13
N PRO A 88 -1.56 -19.25 15.26
CA PRO A 88 -0.98 -20.59 15.33
C PRO A 88 -2.05 -21.68 15.33
N GLU A 89 -2.82 -21.75 14.24
CA GLU A 89 -3.89 -22.70 14.01
C GLU A 89 -3.55 -23.58 12.81
N TYR A 90 -4.12 -24.79 12.76
CA TYR A 90 -3.76 -25.81 11.77
C TYR A 90 -3.79 -25.29 10.33
N TYR A 91 -4.87 -24.61 9.93
CA TYR A 91 -5.02 -24.12 8.55
C TYR A 91 -4.10 -22.95 8.20
N ALA A 92 -3.68 -22.17 9.19
CA ALA A 92 -2.75 -21.06 8.97
C ALA A 92 -1.34 -21.57 8.65
N VAL A 93 -0.93 -22.68 9.27
CA VAL A 93 0.33 -23.38 8.96
C VAL A 93 0.26 -24.05 7.59
N VAL A 94 -0.88 -24.66 7.25
CA VAL A 94 -1.06 -25.28 5.92
C VAL A 94 -0.92 -24.23 4.81
N GLY A 95 -1.60 -23.08 4.93
CA GLY A 95 -1.52 -22.01 3.93
C GLY A 95 -0.17 -21.31 3.80
N LEU A 96 0.78 -21.58 4.70
CA LEU A 96 2.17 -21.08 4.61
C LEU A 96 3.11 -22.08 3.90
N ASN A 97 2.69 -23.34 3.80
CA ASN A 97 3.47 -24.43 3.20
C ASN A 97 3.09 -24.73 1.73
N ASP A 98 1.94 -24.24 1.29
CA ASP A 98 1.47 -24.28 -0.11
C ASP A 98 1.85 -22.98 -0.86
#